data_AF-A0A9Q0LJQ7-F1
#
_entry.id   AF-A0A9Q0LJQ7-F1
#
_cell.length_a   1.000
_cell.length_b   1.000
_cell.length_c   1.000
_cell.angle_alpha   90.00
_cell.angle_beta   90.00
_cell.angle_gamma   90.00
#
_symmetry.space_group_name_H-M   'P 1'
#
loop_
_entity.id
_entity.type
_entity.pdbx_description
1 polymer ?
#
loop_
_entity_poly.entity_id
_entity_poly.type
_entity_poly.pdbx_seq_one_letter_code
_entity_poly.pdbx_strand_id
1 'polypeptide(L)'
;MLLAIKNKDIDSLKKYTTKQNLFLPNNSPLHVAISSKSGIQILSYLLSLGYNINETNVFLKICKYTFFMLVFLFFLHYACIFDDVDAISFLLKNGANPTCVNGQTANDLTYGRNTNEIILSFMSVVDDISKLFTNQELTDLEIKTASESVFAHSLIVKLRLEIDDLTTLLIILKSYLANEVKIFMKWVYGETPNEEETEKICSILEKIGINKEKFNEKTGRNGLLKDLIRLFQIEESKDFKIISEGIEINIHKVILLARSELYRGMFLSVNDKSNKVSDYSRKKPETVQALVNFLYTENLDPNLPKDILEELHDAHDYYQLSPHSSLPFLLDSLLDSN
;
A
#
# COMPACT_ATOMS: atom_id res chain seq x y z
N MET A 1 26.76 -19.01 -19.61
CA MET A 1 25.78 -18.76 -18.52
C MET A 1 24.79 -17.66 -18.88
N LEU A 2 25.16 -16.37 -18.92
CA LEU A 2 24.20 -15.28 -19.18
C LEU A 2 23.43 -15.41 -20.51
N LEU A 3 24.09 -15.91 -21.56
CA LEU A 3 23.43 -16.18 -22.84
C LEU A 3 22.37 -17.29 -22.72
N ALA A 4 22.62 -18.32 -21.90
CA ALA A 4 21.66 -19.39 -21.65
C ALA A 4 20.42 -18.86 -20.91
N ILE A 5 20.62 -17.94 -19.95
CA ILE A 5 19.54 -17.23 -19.25
C ILE A 5 18.68 -16.44 -20.23
N LYS A 6 19.31 -15.61 -21.08
CA LYS A 6 18.59 -14.82 -22.10
C LYS A 6 17.85 -15.68 -23.11
N ASN A 7 18.40 -16.84 -23.45
CA ASN A 7 17.79 -17.80 -24.38
C ASN A 7 16.78 -18.75 -23.70
N LYS A 8 16.54 -18.60 -22.39
CA LYS A 8 15.67 -19.47 -21.59
C LYS A 8 16.05 -20.97 -21.63
N ASP A 9 17.34 -21.25 -21.84
CA ASP A 9 17.88 -22.60 -21.96
C ASP A 9 18.44 -23.07 -20.61
N ILE A 10 17.59 -23.75 -19.83
CA ILE A 10 17.92 -24.24 -18.49
C ILE A 10 19.00 -25.32 -18.50
N ASP A 11 19.08 -26.15 -19.55
CA ASP A 11 20.04 -27.26 -19.64
C ASP A 11 21.43 -26.72 -19.93
N SER A 12 21.54 -25.77 -20.85
CA SER A 12 22.77 -25.02 -21.04
C SER A 12 23.13 -24.24 -19.78
N LEU A 13 22.17 -23.61 -19.09
CA LEU A 13 22.44 -22.90 -17.85
C LEU A 13 23.06 -23.84 -16.81
N LYS A 14 22.46 -25.00 -16.55
CA LYS A 14 22.97 -26.04 -15.65
C LYS A 14 24.38 -26.50 -16.04
N LYS A 15 24.61 -26.76 -17.33
CA LYS A 15 25.91 -27.18 -17.86
C LYS A 15 27.01 -26.14 -17.64
N TYR A 16 26.68 -24.85 -17.74
CA TYR A 16 27.64 -23.75 -17.68
C TYR A 16 27.73 -23.08 -16.30
N THR A 17 26.94 -23.52 -15.34
CA THR A 17 26.99 -23.01 -13.96
C THR A 17 28.14 -23.68 -13.23
N THR A 18 29.12 -22.89 -12.81
CA THR A 18 30.24 -23.33 -11.95
C THR A 18 30.26 -22.45 -10.70
N LYS A 19 30.78 -22.97 -9.57
CA LYS A 19 30.85 -22.20 -8.31
C LYS A 19 31.57 -20.84 -8.45
N GLN A 20 32.49 -20.71 -9.41
CA GLN A 20 33.24 -19.48 -9.69
C GLN A 20 32.44 -18.44 -10.48
N ASN A 21 31.43 -18.85 -11.25
CA ASN A 21 30.60 -17.96 -12.06
C ASN A 21 29.42 -17.35 -11.29
N LEU A 22 29.26 -17.68 -10.01
CA LEU A 22 28.10 -17.26 -9.21
C LEU A 22 28.11 -15.77 -8.88
N PHE A 23 29.29 -15.16 -8.79
CA PHE A 23 29.49 -13.78 -8.32
C PHE A 23 30.17 -12.94 -9.40
N LEU A 24 29.40 -12.49 -10.39
CA LEU A 24 29.87 -11.51 -11.36
C LEU A 24 29.66 -10.09 -10.79
N PRO A 25 30.68 -9.21 -10.81
CA PRO A 25 30.68 -7.96 -10.03
C PRO A 25 29.66 -6.89 -10.46
N ASN A 26 28.84 -7.10 -11.48
CA ASN A 26 27.98 -6.03 -12.04
C ASN A 26 26.54 -6.44 -12.37
N ASN A 27 26.23 -7.74 -12.38
CA ASN A 27 24.87 -8.26 -12.60
C ASN A 27 24.85 -9.72 -12.16
N SER A 28 24.20 -10.00 -11.03
CA SER A 28 24.00 -11.39 -10.66
C SER A 28 23.16 -12.09 -11.75
N PRO A 29 23.39 -13.38 -12.01
CA PRO A 29 22.58 -14.17 -12.93
C PRO A 29 21.08 -14.06 -12.69
N LEU A 30 20.67 -13.86 -11.43
CA LEU A 30 19.28 -13.68 -11.05
C LEU A 30 18.70 -12.33 -11.56
N HIS A 31 19.48 -11.24 -11.59
CA HIS A 31 19.06 -9.97 -12.22
C HIS A 31 18.89 -10.11 -13.73
N VAL A 32 19.78 -10.86 -14.38
CA VAL A 32 19.67 -11.13 -15.82
C VAL A 32 18.46 -12.01 -16.12
N ALA A 33 18.16 -12.98 -15.27
CA ALA A 33 16.99 -13.84 -15.43
C ALA A 33 15.68 -13.06 -15.34
N ILE A 34 15.60 -12.13 -14.38
CA ILE A 34 14.44 -11.26 -14.19
C ILE A 34 14.28 -10.27 -15.37
N SER A 35 15.34 -9.55 -15.76
CA SER A 35 15.25 -8.59 -16.88
C SER A 35 14.94 -9.22 -18.24
N SER A 36 15.34 -10.48 -18.45
CA SER A 36 15.06 -11.19 -19.70
C SER A 36 13.79 -12.04 -19.67
N LYS A 37 12.98 -11.94 -18.60
CA LYS A 37 11.76 -12.75 -18.38
C LYS A 37 12.03 -14.23 -18.66
N SER A 38 13.12 -14.75 -18.10
CA SER A 38 13.66 -16.08 -18.42
C SER A 38 12.75 -17.24 -17.99
N GLY A 39 11.73 -16.96 -17.17
CA GLY A 39 10.78 -17.93 -16.65
C GLY A 39 11.19 -18.51 -15.29
N ILE A 40 10.18 -18.97 -14.54
CA ILE A 40 10.29 -19.40 -13.13
C ILE A 40 11.29 -20.55 -12.93
N GLN A 41 11.42 -21.44 -13.90
CA GLN A 41 12.36 -22.57 -13.79
C GLN A 41 13.81 -22.11 -13.67
N ILE A 42 14.19 -21.03 -14.35
CA ILE A 42 15.52 -20.44 -14.24
C ILE A 42 15.69 -19.72 -12.91
N LEU A 43 14.68 -18.97 -12.44
CA LEU A 43 14.71 -18.31 -11.14
C LEU A 43 14.84 -19.32 -9.99
N SER A 44 14.04 -20.40 -10.04
CA SER A 44 14.07 -21.50 -9.08
C SER A 44 15.43 -22.21 -9.06
N TYR A 45 15.98 -22.50 -10.24
CA TYR A 45 17.32 -23.08 -10.31
C TYR A 45 18.37 -22.14 -9.71
N LEU A 46 18.33 -20.86 -10.03
CA LEU A 46 19.27 -19.88 -9.47
C LEU A 46 19.11 -19.81 -7.94
N LEU A 47 17.91 -19.66 -7.38
CA LEU A 47 17.73 -19.67 -5.92
C LEU A 47 18.22 -20.97 -5.27
N SER A 48 18.06 -22.13 -5.93
CA SER A 48 18.57 -23.42 -5.43
C SER A 48 20.10 -23.48 -5.31
N LEU A 49 20.82 -22.59 -6.00
CA LEU A 49 22.27 -22.45 -5.90
C LEU A 49 22.70 -21.58 -4.70
N GLY A 50 21.75 -21.10 -3.89
CA GLY A 50 22.01 -20.30 -2.70
C GLY A 50 22.13 -18.80 -2.95
N TYR A 51 21.58 -18.28 -4.05
CA TYR A 51 21.49 -16.83 -4.25
C TYR A 51 20.61 -16.21 -3.16
N ASN A 52 21.11 -15.17 -2.50
CA ASN A 52 20.32 -14.42 -1.54
C ASN A 52 19.26 -13.61 -2.27
N ILE A 53 17.98 -13.92 -2.05
CA ILE A 53 16.83 -13.29 -2.71
C ILE A 53 16.64 -11.80 -2.37
N ASN A 54 17.33 -11.33 -1.33
CA ASN A 54 17.37 -9.95 -0.89
C ASN A 54 18.75 -9.31 -1.13
N GLU A 55 19.58 -9.87 -2.01
CA GLU A 55 20.83 -9.23 -2.41
C GLU A 55 20.56 -8.06 -3.35
N THR A 56 21.21 -6.93 -3.10
CA THR A 56 21.17 -5.78 -4.01
C THR A 56 22.16 -5.95 -5.14
N ASN A 57 21.81 -5.54 -6.36
CA ASN A 57 22.81 -5.37 -7.40
C ASN A 57 23.69 -4.14 -7.15
N VAL A 58 24.97 -4.20 -7.55
CA VAL A 58 25.80 -3.02 -7.73
C VAL A 58 25.78 -2.64 -9.22
N PHE A 59 24.90 -1.73 -9.61
CA PHE A 59 24.82 -1.30 -11.00
C PHE A 59 25.93 -0.28 -11.34
N LEU A 60 27.08 -0.75 -11.82
CA LEU A 60 28.20 0.11 -12.25
C LEU A 60 28.12 0.49 -13.74
N LYS A 61 27.78 1.76 -13.98
CA LYS A 61 28.42 2.71 -14.92
C LYS A 61 28.89 2.18 -16.28
N ILE A 62 27.99 1.74 -17.17
CA ILE A 62 28.32 1.62 -18.62
C ILE A 62 27.15 2.12 -19.48
N CYS A 63 26.88 3.43 -19.42
CA CYS A 63 26.29 4.17 -20.54
C CYS A 63 26.86 5.59 -20.50
N LYS A 64 27.76 5.90 -21.44
CA LYS A 64 28.44 7.22 -21.54
C LYS A 64 27.50 8.37 -21.92
N TYR A 65 26.20 8.13 -22.13
CA TYR A 65 25.30 9.11 -22.74
C TYR A 65 23.93 9.32 -22.05
N THR A 66 23.69 8.76 -20.87
CA THR A 66 22.52 9.13 -20.05
C THR A 66 22.93 9.19 -18.59
N PHE A 67 22.56 10.29 -17.93
CA PHE A 67 22.81 10.58 -16.53
C PHE A 67 22.10 9.53 -15.65
N PHE A 68 22.77 8.40 -15.36
CA PHE A 68 22.26 7.35 -14.48
C PHE A 68 23.12 7.30 -13.21
N MET A 69 22.50 7.63 -12.08
CA MET A 69 23.05 7.46 -10.74
C MET A 69 23.17 5.95 -10.41
N LEU A 70 24.13 5.59 -9.56
CA LEU A 70 24.28 4.23 -9.03
C LEU A 70 23.05 3.87 -8.18
N VAL A 71 22.11 3.10 -8.73
CA VAL A 71 20.96 2.58 -7.98
C VAL A 71 21.22 1.12 -7.63
N PHE A 72 21.29 0.83 -6.33
CA PHE A 72 21.28 -0.52 -5.81
C PHE A 72 19.83 -1.02 -5.87
N LEU A 73 19.52 -1.99 -6.73
CA LEU A 73 18.17 -2.55 -6.87
C LEU A 73 18.12 -3.97 -6.31
N PHE A 74 17.16 -4.28 -5.43
CA PHE A 74 16.83 -5.68 -5.07
C PHE A 74 16.12 -6.39 -6.22
N PHE A 75 16.19 -7.73 -6.24
CA PHE A 75 15.53 -8.57 -7.24
C PHE A 75 14.04 -8.29 -7.40
N LEU A 76 13.33 -8.11 -6.27
CA LEU A 76 11.90 -7.79 -6.28
C LEU A 76 11.62 -6.47 -7.00
N HIS A 77 12.40 -5.41 -6.73
CA HIS A 77 12.29 -4.15 -7.49
C HIS A 77 12.55 -4.35 -8.97
N TYR A 78 13.50 -5.21 -9.32
CA TYR A 78 13.82 -5.51 -10.71
C TYR A 78 12.65 -6.21 -11.42
N ALA A 79 12.06 -7.23 -10.80
CA ALA A 79 10.93 -7.96 -11.38
C ALA A 79 9.72 -7.05 -11.59
N CYS A 80 9.52 -6.17 -10.62
CA CYS A 80 8.54 -5.12 -10.67
C CYS A 80 8.79 -4.04 -11.75
N ILE A 81 10.03 -3.61 -11.99
CA ILE A 81 10.38 -2.68 -13.08
C ILE A 81 10.01 -3.28 -14.45
N PHE A 82 10.21 -4.59 -14.61
CA PHE A 82 9.95 -5.30 -15.87
C PHE A 82 8.53 -5.85 -16.00
N ASP A 83 7.66 -5.65 -15.02
CA ASP A 83 6.29 -6.18 -15.03
C ASP A 83 6.25 -7.69 -15.25
N ASP A 84 7.02 -8.40 -14.44
CA ASP A 84 7.06 -9.86 -14.47
C ASP A 84 6.30 -10.40 -13.25
N VAL A 85 4.96 -10.39 -13.33
CA VAL A 85 4.04 -10.79 -12.26
C VAL A 85 4.38 -12.17 -11.73
N ASP A 86 4.70 -13.11 -12.61
CA ASP A 86 5.11 -14.47 -12.24
C ASP A 86 6.40 -14.43 -11.42
N ALA A 87 7.41 -13.69 -11.86
CA ALA A 87 8.65 -13.53 -11.11
C ALA A 87 8.43 -12.85 -9.76
N ILE A 88 7.53 -11.88 -9.66
CA ILE A 88 7.24 -11.17 -8.41
C ILE A 88 6.57 -12.08 -7.40
N SER A 89 5.51 -12.79 -7.82
CA SER A 89 4.83 -13.80 -7.00
C SER A 89 5.81 -14.88 -6.55
N PHE A 90 6.65 -15.36 -7.47
CA PHE A 90 7.68 -16.33 -7.16
C PHE A 90 8.70 -15.81 -6.15
N LEU A 91 9.18 -14.57 -6.31
CA LEU A 91 10.17 -13.98 -5.41
C LEU A 91 9.58 -13.78 -4.00
N LEU A 92 8.37 -13.23 -3.89
CA LEU A 92 7.67 -13.05 -2.62
C LEU A 92 7.47 -14.39 -1.89
N LYS A 93 6.99 -15.43 -2.60
CA LYS A 93 6.82 -16.78 -2.06
C LYS A 93 8.12 -17.41 -1.55
N ASN A 94 9.27 -16.97 -2.07
CA ASN A 94 10.59 -17.46 -1.65
C ASN A 94 11.29 -16.50 -0.67
N GLY A 95 10.55 -15.62 0.00
CA GLY A 95 11.08 -14.78 1.09
C GLY A 95 11.74 -13.47 0.63
N ALA A 96 11.45 -13.00 -0.59
CA ALA A 96 11.83 -11.64 -0.98
C ALA A 96 11.10 -10.63 -0.10
N ASN A 97 11.84 -9.70 0.49
CA ASN A 97 11.29 -8.70 1.39
C ASN A 97 10.74 -7.51 0.58
N PRO A 98 9.41 -7.27 0.58
CA PRO A 98 8.78 -6.15 -0.12
C PRO A 98 9.12 -4.79 0.49
N THR A 99 9.62 -4.75 1.72
CA THR A 99 9.96 -3.51 2.44
C THR A 99 11.43 -3.14 2.31
N CYS A 100 12.24 -3.91 1.58
CA CYS A 100 13.65 -3.62 1.39
C CYS A 100 13.80 -2.26 0.69
N VAL A 101 14.40 -1.27 1.36
CA VAL A 101 14.68 0.02 0.74
C VAL A 101 15.99 -0.06 -0.04
N ASN A 102 15.95 0.20 -1.35
CA ASN A 102 17.16 0.41 -2.14
C ASN A 102 18.00 1.49 -1.44
N GLY A 103 19.33 1.33 -1.36
CA GLY A 103 20.24 2.16 -0.54
C GLY A 103 20.32 3.66 -0.86
N GLN A 104 19.31 4.23 -1.52
CA GLN A 104 19.03 5.66 -1.58
C GLN A 104 17.64 5.91 -1.00
N THR A 105 17.54 6.99 -0.22
CA THR A 105 16.30 7.52 0.38
C THR A 105 15.09 7.35 -0.54
N ALA A 106 13.96 6.95 0.03
CA ALA A 106 12.67 6.61 -0.58
C ALA A 106 12.03 7.67 -1.52
N ASN A 107 12.76 8.71 -1.92
CA ASN A 107 12.27 9.88 -2.64
C ASN A 107 12.41 9.79 -4.18
N ASP A 108 13.18 8.84 -4.73
CA ASP A 108 13.41 8.72 -6.19
C ASP A 108 12.73 7.50 -6.86
N LEU A 109 11.64 6.98 -6.28
CA LEU A 109 10.88 5.83 -6.81
C LEU A 109 9.96 6.15 -8.02
N THR A 110 10.34 7.10 -8.88
CA THR A 110 9.56 7.46 -10.08
C THR A 110 9.75 6.50 -11.28
N TYR A 111 10.65 5.52 -11.19
CA TYR A 111 11.06 4.70 -12.35
C TYR A 111 10.43 3.30 -12.46
N GLY A 112 9.53 2.90 -11.57
CA GLY A 112 8.80 1.63 -11.68
C GLY A 112 7.29 1.84 -11.63
N ARG A 113 6.65 2.13 -12.78
CA ARG A 113 5.17 2.15 -12.86
C ARG A 113 4.57 0.82 -12.36
N ASN A 114 5.19 -0.32 -12.66
CA ASN A 114 4.69 -1.64 -12.26
C ASN A 114 5.14 -2.15 -10.88
N THR A 115 6.26 -1.66 -10.34
CA THR A 115 6.59 -1.88 -8.91
C THR A 115 5.62 -1.20 -7.99
N ASN A 116 5.25 0.02 -8.37
CA ASN A 116 4.16 0.69 -7.72
C ASN A 116 2.88 -0.12 -7.99
N GLU A 117 2.45 -0.48 -9.21
CA GLU A 117 1.19 -1.25 -9.37
C GLU A 117 1.10 -2.56 -8.57
N ILE A 118 2.19 -3.28 -8.31
CA ILE A 118 2.17 -4.52 -7.50
C ILE A 118 2.33 -4.26 -6.00
N ILE A 119 3.06 -3.23 -5.58
CA ILE A 119 3.01 -2.74 -4.18
C ILE A 119 1.65 -2.06 -3.92
N LEU A 120 1.04 -1.46 -4.94
CA LEU A 120 -0.27 -0.80 -4.94
C LEU A 120 -1.40 -1.82 -5.03
N SER A 121 -1.18 -3.02 -5.59
CA SER A 121 -2.13 -4.14 -5.44
C SER A 121 -2.18 -4.65 -4.00
N PHE A 122 -1.19 -4.31 -3.18
CA PHE A 122 -1.23 -4.44 -1.71
C PHE A 122 -1.74 -3.18 -1.00
N MET A 123 -2.08 -2.09 -1.71
CA MET A 123 -2.63 -0.84 -1.14
C MET A 123 -4.15 -0.73 -1.29
N SER A 124 -4.89 -1.84 -1.10
CA SER A 124 -6.35 -1.83 -1.24
C SER A 124 -7.03 -0.87 -0.25
N VAL A 125 -6.38 -0.52 0.87
CA VAL A 125 -6.91 0.45 1.84
C VAL A 125 -7.15 1.82 1.21
N VAL A 126 -6.23 2.27 0.37
CA VAL A 126 -6.30 3.60 -0.25
C VAL A 126 -7.42 3.63 -1.27
N ASP A 127 -7.57 2.54 -2.04
CA ASP A 127 -8.66 2.43 -3.02
C ASP A 127 -10.01 2.38 -2.33
N ASP A 128 -10.12 1.60 -1.26
CA ASP A 128 -11.37 1.48 -0.50
C ASP A 128 -11.75 2.81 0.17
N ILE A 129 -10.79 3.57 0.71
CA ILE A 129 -11.02 4.93 1.24
C ILE A 129 -11.41 5.92 0.12
N SER A 130 -10.78 5.82 -1.05
CA SER A 130 -11.10 6.65 -2.23
C SER A 130 -12.51 6.40 -2.76
N LYS A 131 -12.97 5.14 -2.71
CA LYS A 131 -14.35 4.77 -3.09
C LYS A 131 -15.38 5.44 -2.20
N LEU A 132 -15.11 5.56 -0.89
CA LEU A 132 -16.03 6.27 0.01
C LEU A 132 -16.27 7.72 -0.44
N PHE A 133 -15.22 8.43 -0.87
CA PHE A 133 -15.36 9.77 -1.43
C PHE A 133 -16.10 9.78 -2.76
N THR A 134 -15.73 8.88 -3.68
CA THR A 134 -16.34 8.79 -5.01
C THR A 134 -17.84 8.50 -4.93
N ASN A 135 -18.23 7.62 -4.01
CA ASN A 135 -19.62 7.22 -3.79
C ASN A 135 -20.38 8.14 -2.82
N GLN A 136 -19.69 9.10 -2.18
CA GLN A 136 -20.24 9.97 -1.14
C GLN A 136 -20.90 9.20 0.02
N GLU A 137 -20.29 8.09 0.42
CA GLU A 137 -20.82 7.23 1.47
C GLU A 137 -20.49 7.79 2.85
N LEU A 138 -21.52 8.13 3.64
CA LEU A 138 -21.40 8.55 5.05
C LEU A 138 -20.40 9.70 5.31
N THR A 139 -20.34 10.65 4.37
CA THR A 139 -19.60 11.89 4.50
C THR A 139 -20.18 12.78 5.61
N ASP A 140 -19.31 13.38 6.43
CA ASP A 140 -19.66 14.26 7.54
C ASP A 140 -19.21 15.72 7.33
N LEU A 141 -18.53 16.01 6.22
CA LEU A 141 -18.06 17.34 5.84
C LEU A 141 -18.75 17.82 4.56
N GLU A 142 -19.47 18.93 4.64
CA GLU A 142 -19.99 19.67 3.47
C GLU A 142 -19.09 20.88 3.17
N ILE A 143 -18.47 20.87 1.99
CA ILE A 143 -17.65 21.97 1.49
C ILE A 143 -18.47 22.77 0.49
N LYS A 144 -18.98 23.93 0.92
CA LYS A 144 -19.71 24.85 0.04
C LYS A 144 -18.71 25.55 -0.88
N THR A 145 -18.92 25.46 -2.18
CA THR A 145 -18.09 26.11 -3.21
C THR A 145 -18.84 27.27 -3.87
N ALA A 146 -18.24 27.91 -4.87
CA ALA A 146 -18.90 28.97 -5.62
C ALA A 146 -20.13 28.50 -6.44
N SER A 147 -20.19 27.19 -6.76
CA SER A 147 -21.22 26.63 -7.66
C SER A 147 -22.11 25.57 -7.01
N GLU A 148 -21.54 24.65 -6.22
CA GLU A 148 -22.24 23.54 -5.57
C GLU A 148 -21.53 23.07 -4.29
N SER A 149 -22.06 22.08 -3.59
CA SER A 149 -21.39 21.47 -2.43
C SER A 149 -20.56 20.26 -2.85
N VAL A 150 -19.40 20.07 -2.22
CA VAL A 150 -18.58 18.86 -2.31
C VAL A 150 -18.56 18.20 -0.93
N PHE A 151 -18.85 16.90 -0.88
CA PHE A 151 -18.92 16.16 0.38
C PHE A 151 -17.67 15.31 0.60
N ALA A 152 -17.21 15.22 1.84
CA ALA A 152 -16.00 14.48 2.22
C ALA A 152 -16.07 13.98 3.67
N HIS A 153 -15.05 13.21 4.08
CA HIS A 153 -14.82 12.79 5.46
C HIS A 153 -13.87 13.78 6.16
N SER A 154 -14.36 14.45 7.19
CA SER A 154 -13.63 15.46 7.96
C SER A 154 -12.32 14.90 8.52
N LEU A 155 -12.34 13.67 9.03
CA LEU A 155 -11.18 12.98 9.57
C LEU A 155 -10.07 12.80 8.53
N ILE A 156 -10.43 12.38 7.30
CA ILE A 156 -9.45 12.18 6.22
C ILE A 156 -8.84 13.51 5.79
N VAL A 157 -9.65 14.57 5.67
CA VAL A 157 -9.15 15.91 5.31
C VAL A 157 -8.21 16.45 6.38
N LYS A 158 -8.60 16.38 7.65
CA LYS A 158 -7.76 16.82 8.79
C LYS A 158 -6.46 16.04 8.86
N LEU A 159 -6.53 14.72 8.76
CA LEU A 159 -5.37 13.83 8.76
C LEU A 159 -4.40 14.20 7.63
N ARG A 160 -4.94 14.39 6.43
CA ARG A 160 -4.14 14.65 5.23
C ARG A 160 -3.42 16.00 5.32
N LEU A 161 -4.13 17.03 5.74
CA LEU A 161 -3.60 18.38 5.81
C LEU A 161 -2.83 18.65 7.12
N GLU A 162 -2.96 17.77 8.11
CA GLU A 162 -2.44 17.92 9.47
C GLU A 162 -2.94 19.22 10.11
N ILE A 163 -4.26 19.40 10.07
CA ILE A 163 -4.96 20.54 10.67
C ILE A 163 -6.08 20.04 11.57
N ASP A 164 -6.24 20.66 12.73
CA ASP A 164 -7.29 20.27 13.70
C ASP A 164 -8.64 20.95 13.40
N ASP A 165 -8.59 22.19 12.88
CA ASP A 165 -9.74 23.01 12.52
C ASP A 165 -9.82 23.21 11.00
N LEU A 166 -10.99 22.92 10.44
CA LEU A 166 -11.26 23.04 9.01
C LEU A 166 -11.77 24.44 8.62
N THR A 167 -12.00 25.34 9.57
CA THR A 167 -12.61 26.66 9.32
C THR A 167 -11.88 27.46 8.25
N THR A 168 -10.55 27.59 8.36
CA THR A 168 -9.72 28.32 7.38
C THR A 168 -9.80 27.68 6.00
N LEU A 169 -9.70 26.36 5.92
CA LEU A 169 -9.83 25.62 4.66
C LEU A 169 -11.19 25.88 4.02
N LEU A 170 -12.28 25.77 4.78
CA LEU A 170 -13.64 25.97 4.27
C LEU A 170 -13.89 27.40 3.78
N ILE A 171 -13.28 28.40 4.42
CA ILE A 171 -13.34 29.80 3.95
C ILE A 171 -12.65 29.93 2.58
N ILE A 172 -11.47 29.31 2.43
CA ILE A 172 -10.71 29.36 1.18
C ILE A 172 -11.44 28.62 0.07
N LEU A 173 -11.93 27.40 0.31
CA LEU A 173 -12.57 26.57 -0.71
C LEU A 173 -13.90 27.15 -1.23
N LYS A 174 -14.57 28.04 -0.47
CA LYS A 174 -15.78 28.75 -0.92
C LYS A 174 -15.57 29.60 -2.18
N SER A 175 -14.35 30.08 -2.43
CA SER A 175 -14.05 30.90 -3.61
C SER A 175 -13.71 30.08 -4.86
N TYR A 176 -13.60 28.75 -4.75
CA TYR A 176 -13.22 27.86 -5.86
C TYR A 176 -14.45 27.25 -6.51
N LEU A 177 -14.31 26.82 -7.77
CA LEU A 177 -15.32 26.03 -8.45
C LEU A 177 -15.34 24.60 -7.90
N ALA A 178 -16.50 23.94 -7.95
CA ALA A 178 -16.62 22.60 -7.40
C ALA A 178 -15.74 21.55 -8.08
N ASN A 179 -15.45 21.68 -9.38
CA ASN A 179 -14.51 20.80 -10.07
C ASN A 179 -13.08 20.95 -9.54
N GLU A 180 -12.65 22.17 -9.21
CA GLU A 180 -11.33 22.43 -8.61
C GLU A 180 -11.25 21.84 -7.19
N VAL A 181 -12.31 22.00 -6.40
CA VAL A 181 -12.40 21.38 -5.08
C VAL A 181 -12.43 19.85 -5.17
N LYS A 182 -13.11 19.28 -6.18
CA LYS A 182 -13.09 17.82 -6.44
C LYS A 182 -11.69 17.32 -6.80
N ILE A 183 -10.92 18.03 -7.63
CA ILE A 183 -9.51 17.71 -7.92
C ILE A 183 -8.68 17.73 -6.63
N PHE A 184 -8.84 18.77 -5.81
CA PHE A 184 -8.17 18.86 -4.52
C PHE A 184 -8.53 17.70 -3.59
N MET A 185 -9.81 17.34 -3.51
CA MET A 185 -10.25 16.20 -2.71
C MET A 185 -9.70 14.88 -3.26
N LYS A 186 -9.69 14.65 -4.57
CA LYS A 186 -9.08 13.45 -5.16
C LYS A 186 -7.63 13.24 -4.70
N TRP A 187 -6.83 14.31 -4.67
CA TRP A 187 -5.47 14.26 -4.09
C TRP A 187 -5.46 13.99 -2.57
N VAL A 188 -6.43 14.55 -1.83
CA VAL A 188 -6.61 14.23 -0.40
C VAL A 188 -6.83 12.73 -0.19
N TYR A 189 -7.59 12.09 -1.09
CA TYR A 189 -7.85 10.65 -1.11
C TYR A 189 -6.74 9.84 -1.81
N GLY A 190 -5.58 10.43 -2.12
CA GLY A 190 -4.41 9.70 -2.58
C GLY A 190 -4.33 9.50 -4.10
N GLU A 191 -5.18 10.15 -4.90
CA GLU A 191 -4.96 10.23 -6.35
C GLU A 191 -3.70 11.06 -6.65
N THR A 192 -2.95 10.64 -7.68
CA THR A 192 -1.78 11.39 -8.17
C THR A 192 -2.23 12.41 -9.21
N PRO A 193 -2.11 13.71 -8.94
CA PRO A 193 -2.51 14.74 -9.88
C PRO A 193 -1.56 14.80 -11.08
N ASN A 194 -2.09 15.22 -12.23
CA ASN A 194 -1.27 15.63 -13.37
C ASN A 194 -0.63 17.02 -13.12
N GLU A 195 0.15 17.52 -14.08
CA GLU A 195 0.87 18.79 -13.93
C GLU A 195 -0.06 20.00 -13.72
N GLU A 196 -1.15 20.11 -14.50
CA GLU A 196 -2.14 21.18 -14.36
C GLU A 196 -2.89 21.10 -13.02
N GLU A 197 -3.27 19.90 -12.61
CA GLU A 197 -3.93 19.65 -11.32
C GLU A 197 -2.99 19.98 -10.14
N THR A 198 -1.70 19.68 -10.29
CA THR A 198 -0.68 19.95 -9.28
C THR A 198 -0.58 21.45 -8.98
N GLU A 199 -0.58 22.30 -10.00
CA GLU A 199 -0.55 23.76 -9.82
C GLU A 199 -1.78 24.26 -9.04
N LYS A 200 -2.98 23.76 -9.40
CA LYS A 200 -4.23 24.12 -8.72
C LYS A 200 -4.21 23.69 -7.25
N ILE A 201 -3.79 22.46 -6.97
CA ILE A 201 -3.67 21.94 -5.60
C ILE A 201 -2.67 22.75 -4.79
N CYS A 202 -1.49 23.02 -5.33
CA CYS A 202 -0.46 23.83 -4.66
C CYS A 202 -0.99 25.22 -4.31
N SER A 203 -1.75 25.87 -5.21
CA SER A 203 -2.34 27.19 -4.95
C SER A 203 -3.30 27.20 -3.75
N ILE A 204 -4.03 26.10 -3.51
CA ILE A 204 -4.92 25.94 -2.37
C ILE A 204 -4.09 25.68 -1.10
N LEU A 205 -3.10 24.78 -1.19
CA LEU A 205 -2.22 24.41 -0.09
C LEU A 205 -1.42 25.60 0.46
N GLU A 206 -0.89 26.45 -0.42
CA GLU A 206 -0.15 27.66 -0.03
C GLU A 206 -1.03 28.61 0.80
N LYS A 207 -2.32 28.76 0.47
CA LYS A 207 -3.25 29.61 1.21
C LYS A 207 -3.57 29.09 2.62
N ILE A 208 -3.38 27.79 2.87
CA ILE A 208 -3.49 27.19 4.21
C ILE A 208 -2.13 26.96 4.88
N GLY A 209 -1.04 27.48 4.30
CA GLY A 209 0.31 27.40 4.88
C GLY A 209 1.02 26.06 4.68
N ILE A 210 0.56 25.23 3.74
CA ILE A 210 1.22 23.96 3.37
C ILE A 210 2.11 24.20 2.16
N ASN A 211 3.40 23.88 2.30
CA ASN A 211 4.39 24.09 1.25
C ASN A 211 4.46 22.93 0.25
N LYS A 212 5.20 23.15 -0.85
CA LYS A 212 5.38 22.16 -1.92
C LYS A 212 6.12 20.89 -1.48
N GLU A 213 7.01 20.99 -0.50
CA GLU A 213 7.72 19.83 0.06
C GLU A 213 6.73 18.86 0.71
N LYS A 214 5.86 19.37 1.59
CA LYS A 214 4.80 18.59 2.24
C LYS A 214 3.78 18.04 1.25
N PHE A 215 3.47 18.79 0.18
CA PHE A 215 2.68 18.26 -0.94
C PHE A 215 3.35 17.04 -1.57
N ASN A 216 4.64 17.11 -1.91
CA ASN A 216 5.36 16.01 -2.54
C ASN A 216 5.40 14.76 -1.64
N GLU A 217 5.66 14.94 -0.34
CA GLU A 217 5.70 13.85 0.63
C GLU A 217 4.37 13.10 0.75
N LYS A 218 3.26 13.85 0.61
CA LYS A 218 1.92 13.32 0.74
C LYS A 218 1.36 12.79 -0.58
N THR A 219 1.87 13.24 -1.72
CA THR A 219 1.24 12.94 -3.02
C THR A 219 1.13 11.45 -3.32
N GLY A 220 -0.02 11.07 -3.89
CA GLY A 220 -0.32 9.71 -4.30
C GLY A 220 -0.67 8.78 -3.14
N ARG A 221 -0.81 7.50 -3.49
CA ARG A 221 -1.32 6.44 -2.60
C ARG A 221 -0.40 6.17 -1.41
N ASN A 222 0.92 6.17 -1.63
CA ASN A 222 1.91 5.94 -0.57
C ASN A 222 1.81 6.98 0.56
N GLY A 223 1.59 8.26 0.19
CA GLY A 223 1.44 9.30 1.20
C GLY A 223 0.17 9.13 2.02
N LEU A 224 -0.95 8.74 1.38
CA LEU A 224 -2.18 8.49 2.13
C LEU A 224 -2.04 7.25 3.03
N LEU A 225 -1.40 6.17 2.57
CA LEU A 225 -1.14 5.01 3.43
C LEU A 225 -0.33 5.38 4.67
N LYS A 226 0.73 6.19 4.52
CA LYS A 226 1.51 6.70 5.67
C LYS A 226 0.64 7.50 6.63
N ASP A 227 -0.24 8.34 6.09
CA ASP A 227 -1.21 9.09 6.88
C ASP A 227 -2.17 8.15 7.64
N LEU A 228 -2.69 7.09 7.01
CA LEU A 228 -3.58 6.10 7.65
C LEU A 228 -2.87 5.28 8.73
N ILE A 229 -1.62 4.88 8.51
CA ILE A 229 -0.79 4.21 9.53
C ILE A 229 -0.58 5.15 10.73
N ARG A 230 -0.33 6.44 10.50
CA ARG A 230 -0.27 7.43 11.58
C ARG A 230 -1.61 7.54 12.30
N LEU A 231 -2.72 7.58 11.56
CA LEU A 231 -4.07 7.64 12.14
C LEU A 231 -4.32 6.46 13.10
N PHE A 232 -3.88 5.26 12.76
CA PHE A 232 -4.00 4.08 13.63
C PHE A 232 -3.38 4.29 15.02
N GLN A 233 -2.27 5.04 15.08
CA GLN A 233 -1.49 5.29 16.30
C GLN A 233 -2.09 6.38 17.20
N ILE A 234 -3.07 7.14 16.72
CA ILE A 234 -3.71 8.22 17.49
C ILE A 234 -4.97 7.64 18.16
N GLU A 235 -4.84 7.24 19.43
CA GLU A 235 -5.95 6.62 20.17
C GLU A 235 -7.11 7.62 20.39
N GLU A 236 -6.80 8.90 20.63
CA GLU A 236 -7.78 9.92 20.97
C GLU A 236 -8.72 10.28 19.81
N SER A 237 -8.33 9.98 18.57
CA SER A 237 -9.17 10.23 17.39
C SER A 237 -10.13 9.09 17.09
N LYS A 238 -9.99 7.92 17.73
CA LYS A 238 -10.84 6.76 17.48
C LYS A 238 -12.24 7.02 17.99
N ASP A 239 -13.20 6.99 17.06
CA ASP A 239 -14.59 7.39 17.27
C ASP A 239 -15.57 6.21 17.36
N PHE A 240 -15.05 4.98 17.42
CA PHE A 240 -15.84 3.75 17.48
C PHE A 240 -15.18 2.66 18.30
N LYS A 241 -16.01 1.75 18.83
CA LYS A 241 -15.58 0.59 19.62
C LYS A 241 -16.21 -0.71 19.15
N ILE A 242 -15.41 -1.74 18.99
CA ILE A 242 -15.87 -3.13 18.84
C ILE A 242 -15.74 -3.80 20.20
N ILE A 243 -16.82 -4.40 20.71
CA ILE A 243 -16.85 -5.11 21.98
C ILE A 243 -16.75 -6.60 21.71
N SER A 244 -15.55 -7.17 21.84
CA SER A 244 -15.30 -8.61 21.67
C SER A 244 -15.06 -9.23 23.03
N GLU A 245 -15.92 -10.19 23.43
CA GLU A 245 -15.87 -10.86 24.74
C GLU A 245 -15.80 -9.89 25.95
N GLY A 246 -16.42 -8.71 25.83
CA GLY A 246 -16.39 -7.67 26.85
C GLY A 246 -15.14 -6.77 26.83
N ILE A 247 -14.17 -7.05 25.97
CA ILE A 247 -13.00 -6.20 25.72
C ILE A 247 -13.35 -5.15 24.66
N GLU A 248 -13.04 -3.89 24.95
CA GLU A 248 -13.23 -2.79 24.01
C GLU A 248 -12.01 -2.63 23.09
N ILE A 249 -12.25 -2.70 21.78
CA ILE A 249 -11.25 -2.47 20.73
C ILE A 249 -11.61 -1.17 20.02
N ASN A 250 -10.79 -0.14 20.21
CA ASN A 250 -11.02 1.18 19.61
C ASN A 250 -10.61 1.21 18.14
N ILE A 251 -11.41 1.85 17.28
CA ILE A 251 -11.16 2.00 15.84
C ILE A 251 -11.87 3.25 15.28
N HIS A 252 -11.42 3.75 14.13
CA HIS A 252 -12.12 4.79 13.38
C HIS A 252 -13.24 4.20 12.50
N LYS A 253 -14.45 4.76 12.56
CA LYS A 253 -15.59 4.33 11.72
C LYS A 253 -15.25 4.33 10.24
N VAL A 254 -14.53 5.35 9.77
CA VAL A 254 -14.17 5.50 8.35
C VAL A 254 -13.37 4.30 7.82
N ILE A 255 -12.59 3.65 8.67
CA ILE A 255 -11.78 2.49 8.29
C ILE A 255 -12.65 1.24 8.18
N LEU A 256 -13.55 1.04 9.15
CA LEU A 256 -14.54 -0.04 9.08
C LEU A 256 -15.47 0.12 7.86
N LEU A 257 -15.91 1.35 7.60
CA LEU A 257 -16.71 1.70 6.44
C LEU A 257 -16.01 1.32 5.14
N ALA A 258 -14.75 1.72 4.99
CA ALA A 258 -13.98 1.43 3.80
C ALA A 258 -13.77 -0.07 3.62
N ARG A 259 -13.40 -0.78 4.69
CA ARG A 259 -12.78 -2.11 4.57
C ARG A 259 -13.69 -3.31 4.81
N SER A 260 -14.89 -3.11 5.34
CA SER A 260 -15.81 -4.19 5.70
C SER A 260 -17.23 -3.88 5.26
N GLU A 261 -17.78 -4.70 4.35
CA GLU A 261 -19.16 -4.57 3.90
C GLU A 261 -20.16 -4.84 5.01
N LEU A 262 -19.82 -5.71 5.98
CA LEU A 262 -20.63 -5.94 7.18
C LEU A 262 -20.83 -4.64 7.96
N TYR A 263 -19.74 -3.96 8.32
CA TYR A 263 -19.83 -2.72 9.08
C TYR A 263 -20.41 -1.58 8.25
N ARG A 264 -20.08 -1.51 6.96
CA ARG A 264 -20.70 -0.55 6.03
C ARG A 264 -22.21 -0.70 5.97
N GLY A 265 -22.71 -1.91 5.76
CA GLY A 265 -24.13 -2.21 5.76
C GLY A 265 -24.78 -1.89 7.11
N MET A 266 -24.11 -2.18 8.22
CA MET A 266 -24.58 -1.84 9.56
C MET A 266 -24.74 -0.33 9.75
N PHE A 267 -23.72 0.47 9.41
CA PHE A 267 -23.77 1.93 9.57
C PHE A 267 -24.80 2.61 8.67
N LEU A 268 -25.04 2.07 7.48
CA LEU A 268 -26.06 2.56 6.55
C LEU A 268 -27.49 2.16 7.00
N SER A 269 -27.64 0.99 7.61
CA SER A 269 -28.96 0.44 7.96
C SER A 269 -29.43 0.83 9.36
N VAL A 270 -28.50 1.06 10.28
CA VAL A 270 -28.80 1.26 11.70
C VAL A 270 -28.33 2.64 12.13
N ASN A 271 -29.28 3.51 12.48
CA ASN A 271 -28.99 4.82 13.07
C ASN A 271 -28.74 4.70 14.58
N ASP A 272 -27.68 3.97 14.96
CA ASP A 272 -27.23 3.87 16.34
C ASP A 272 -26.17 4.94 16.65
N LYS A 273 -26.43 5.72 17.71
CA LYS A 273 -25.54 6.79 18.20
C LYS A 273 -24.59 6.33 19.30
N SER A 274 -24.62 5.04 19.67
CA SER A 274 -23.82 4.48 20.76
C SER A 274 -22.31 4.50 20.50
N ASN A 275 -21.89 4.66 19.24
CA ASN A 275 -20.50 4.59 18.79
C ASN A 275 -19.80 3.29 19.22
N LYS A 276 -20.56 2.19 19.36
CA LYS A 276 -20.02 0.87 19.65
C LYS A 276 -20.86 -0.24 19.05
N VAL A 277 -20.28 -1.42 18.89
CA VAL A 277 -20.97 -2.64 18.46
C VAL A 277 -20.41 -3.86 19.18
N SER A 278 -21.27 -4.79 19.56
CA SER A 278 -20.83 -6.11 20.03
C SER A 278 -20.40 -6.98 18.86
N ASP A 279 -19.21 -7.57 18.97
CA ASP A 279 -18.76 -8.57 18.01
C ASP A 279 -19.42 -9.93 18.30
N TYR A 280 -20.05 -10.49 17.27
CA TYR A 280 -20.72 -11.79 17.30
C TYR A 280 -19.98 -12.86 16.48
N SER A 281 -18.78 -12.54 16.00
CA SER A 281 -17.94 -13.47 15.22
C SER A 281 -17.49 -14.69 16.02
N ARG A 282 -17.56 -14.61 17.36
CA ARG A 282 -16.98 -15.59 18.31
C ARG A 282 -15.48 -15.78 18.14
N LYS A 283 -14.79 -14.80 17.55
CA LYS A 283 -13.34 -14.76 17.48
C LYS A 283 -12.77 -14.14 18.75
N LYS A 284 -11.55 -14.53 19.09
CA LYS A 284 -10.85 -13.97 20.25
C LYS A 284 -10.62 -12.47 20.07
N PRO A 285 -10.61 -11.68 21.16
CA PRO A 285 -10.29 -10.26 21.10
C PRO A 285 -8.95 -9.97 20.39
N GLU A 286 -7.95 -10.83 20.57
CA GLU A 286 -6.64 -10.74 19.91
C GLU A 286 -6.76 -10.88 18.39
N THR A 287 -7.62 -11.79 17.90
CA THR A 287 -7.93 -11.95 16.48
C THR A 287 -8.57 -10.69 15.92
N VAL A 288 -9.56 -10.12 16.63
CA VAL A 288 -10.22 -8.88 16.21
C VAL A 288 -9.23 -7.70 16.21
N GLN A 289 -8.33 -7.64 17.20
CA GLN A 289 -7.29 -6.62 17.27
C GLN A 289 -6.27 -6.74 16.13
N ALA A 290 -5.88 -7.96 15.77
CA ALA A 290 -5.00 -8.23 14.63
C ALA A 290 -5.68 -7.87 13.30
N LEU A 291 -6.98 -8.17 13.16
CA LEU A 291 -7.77 -7.73 12.01
C LEU A 291 -7.80 -6.21 11.94
N VAL A 292 -8.09 -5.52 13.04
CA VAL A 292 -8.09 -4.05 13.09
C VAL A 292 -6.76 -3.49 12.62
N ASN A 293 -5.63 -4.02 13.07
CA ASN A 293 -4.31 -3.61 12.59
C ASN A 293 -4.17 -3.79 11.06
N PHE A 294 -4.60 -4.94 10.54
CA PHE A 294 -4.60 -5.21 9.10
C PHE A 294 -5.44 -4.19 8.32
N LEU A 295 -6.61 -3.77 8.81
CA LEU A 295 -7.48 -2.83 8.10
C LEU A 295 -6.81 -1.47 7.81
N TYR A 296 -5.86 -1.04 8.65
CA TYR A 296 -5.09 0.19 8.44
C TYR A 296 -3.82 -0.04 7.62
N THR A 297 -3.10 -1.12 7.93
CA THR A 297 -1.70 -1.29 7.54
C THR A 297 -1.51 -2.25 6.36
N GLU A 298 -2.53 -3.06 6.08
CA GLU A 298 -2.47 -4.18 5.13
C GLU A 298 -1.33 -5.13 5.40
N ASN A 299 -0.97 -5.24 6.68
CA ASN A 299 0.09 -6.08 7.17
C ASN A 299 -0.36 -6.82 8.43
N LEU A 300 0.27 -7.97 8.69
CA LEU A 300 0.09 -8.76 9.90
C LEU A 300 1.42 -8.86 10.64
N ASP A 301 1.36 -8.97 11.96
CA ASP A 301 2.55 -9.28 12.75
C ASP A 301 2.98 -10.73 12.45
N PRO A 302 4.21 -10.96 11.94
CA PRO A 302 4.67 -12.30 11.61
C PRO A 302 4.78 -13.23 12.83
N ASN A 303 4.76 -12.67 14.04
CA ASN A 303 4.84 -13.43 15.29
C ASN A 303 3.45 -13.76 15.88
N LEU A 304 2.37 -13.54 15.14
CA LEU A 304 1.04 -13.93 15.59
C LEU A 304 0.97 -15.45 15.84
N PRO A 305 0.36 -15.88 16.96
CA PRO A 305 0.13 -17.29 17.22
C PRO A 305 -0.67 -17.95 16.10
N LYS A 306 -0.37 -19.23 15.82
CA LYS A 306 -1.00 -20.00 14.75
C LYS A 306 -2.53 -20.04 14.85
N ASP A 307 -3.06 -20.18 16.06
CA ASP A 307 -4.50 -20.19 16.30
C ASP A 307 -5.16 -18.84 15.97
N ILE A 308 -4.45 -17.72 16.14
CA ILE A 308 -4.93 -16.40 15.73
C ILE A 308 -4.91 -16.25 14.20
N LEU A 309 -3.86 -16.76 13.53
CA LEU A 309 -3.78 -16.76 12.07
C LEU A 309 -4.90 -17.60 11.44
N GLU A 310 -5.19 -18.77 11.99
CA GLU A 310 -6.31 -19.62 11.56
C GLU A 310 -7.66 -18.92 11.78
N GLU A 311 -7.88 -18.28 12.93
CA GLU A 311 -9.10 -17.51 13.18
C GLU A 311 -9.27 -16.29 12.26
N LEU A 312 -8.17 -15.62 11.88
CA LEU A 312 -8.18 -14.51 10.93
C LEU A 312 -8.60 -14.95 9.52
N HIS A 313 -8.30 -16.19 9.13
CA HIS A 313 -8.72 -16.73 7.85
C HIS A 313 -10.24 -16.80 7.75
N ASP A 314 -10.91 -17.29 8.79
CA ASP A 314 -12.37 -17.29 8.89
C ASP A 314 -12.96 -15.87 9.02
N ALA A 315 -12.21 -14.96 9.66
CA ALA A 315 -12.65 -13.59 9.89
C ALA A 315 -12.86 -12.83 8.57
N HIS A 316 -12.04 -13.12 7.54
CA HIS A 316 -12.16 -12.51 6.22
C HIS A 316 -13.61 -12.57 5.68
N ASP A 317 -14.22 -13.75 5.72
CA ASP A 317 -15.56 -13.99 5.18
C ASP A 317 -16.64 -13.44 6.10
N TYR A 318 -16.48 -13.60 7.43
CA TYR A 318 -17.45 -13.09 8.40
C TYR A 318 -17.58 -11.57 8.33
N TYR A 319 -16.45 -10.86 8.32
CA TYR A 319 -16.43 -9.39 8.25
C TYR A 319 -16.65 -8.86 6.83
N GLN A 320 -16.79 -9.75 5.83
CA GLN A 320 -17.01 -9.40 4.43
C GLN A 320 -16.01 -8.34 3.97
N LEU A 321 -14.72 -8.66 4.13
CA LEU A 321 -13.66 -7.77 3.69
C LEU A 321 -13.70 -7.63 2.17
N SER A 322 -13.20 -6.51 1.67
CA SER A 322 -13.09 -6.22 0.24
C SER A 322 -12.48 -7.42 -0.51
N PRO A 323 -13.02 -7.84 -1.68
CA PRO A 323 -12.44 -8.93 -2.48
C PRO A 323 -10.99 -8.68 -2.93
N HIS A 324 -10.55 -7.42 -2.85
CA HIS A 324 -9.18 -7.00 -3.15
C HIS A 324 -8.27 -7.03 -1.92
N SER A 325 -8.75 -7.50 -0.78
CA SER A 325 -7.98 -7.65 0.44
C SER A 325 -6.80 -8.61 0.23
N SER A 326 -5.62 -8.19 0.64
CA SER A 326 -4.42 -9.03 0.65
C SER A 326 -4.39 -10.05 1.79
N LEU A 327 -5.39 -10.03 2.68
CA LEU A 327 -5.40 -10.84 3.90
C LEU A 327 -5.21 -12.35 3.63
N PRO A 328 -5.96 -13.00 2.70
CA PRO A 328 -5.80 -14.45 2.48
C PRO A 328 -4.38 -14.82 2.06
N PHE A 329 -3.76 -14.03 1.17
CA PHE A 329 -2.39 -14.26 0.72
C PHE A 329 -1.37 -14.12 1.84
N LEU A 330 -1.53 -13.12 2.71
CA LEU A 330 -0.64 -12.93 3.87
C LEU A 330 -0.76 -14.08 4.86
N LEU A 331 -1.99 -14.55 5.12
CA LEU A 331 -2.25 -15.65 6.03
C LEU A 331 -1.62 -16.96 5.52
N ASP A 332 -1.80 -17.30 4.24
CA ASP A 332 -1.19 -18.48 3.63
C ASP A 332 0.34 -18.46 3.82
N SER A 333 0.98 -17.31 3.58
CA SER A 333 2.43 -17.17 3.74
C SER A 333 2.90 -17.31 5.19
N LEU A 334 2.13 -16.81 6.16
CA LEU A 334 2.51 -16.87 7.57
C LEU A 334 2.23 -18.25 8.18
N LEU A 335 1.16 -18.92 7.76
CA LEU A 335 0.83 -20.28 8.17
C LEU A 335 1.84 -21.30 7.63
N ASP A 336 2.37 -21.10 6.42
CA ASP A 336 3.43 -21.94 5.86
C ASP A 336 4.76 -21.80 6.63
N SER A 337 4.96 -20.68 7.33
CA SER A 337 6.18 -20.39 8.10
C SER A 337 6.14 -20.80 9.58
N ASN A 338 4.94 -21.13 10.11
CA ASN A 338 4.67 -21.51 11.51
C ASN A 338 4.23 -22.97 11.66
#